data_AF-A0A527VNG7-F1
#
_entry.id   AF-A0A527VNG7-F1
#
_cell.length_a   1.000
_cell.length_b   1.000
_cell.length_c   1.000
_cell.angle_alpha   90.00
_cell.angle_beta   90.00
_cell.angle_gamma   90.00
#
_symmetry.space_group_name_H-M   'P 1'
#
loop_
_entity.id
_entity.type
_entity.pdbx_description
1 polymer ?
#
loop_
_entity_poly.entity_id
_entity_poly.type
_entity_poly.pdbx_seq_one_letter_code
_entity_poly.pdbx_strand_id
1 'polypeptide(L)'
;DDDRVIMASEAGVLPVPEEKIVQKWRLQPGRMLLIDLAKGRIISDEEIKSEIASKHPYKTWLANTQLILEDLKPVEPRALRKDVSLLDRQ
;
A
#
# COMPACT_ATOMS: atom_id res chain seq x y z
N ASP A 1 18.07 -3.36 28.18
CA ASP A 1 18.38 -2.80 29.52
C ASP A 1 17.77 -1.44 29.79
N ASP A 2 17.67 -0.50 28.83
CA ASP A 2 17.10 0.84 29.09
C ASP A 2 15.77 1.14 28.35
N ASP A 3 15.15 0.18 27.64
CA ASP A 3 13.93 0.35 26.79
C ASP A 3 13.92 1.60 25.88
N ARG A 4 15.12 2.07 25.51
CA ARG A 4 15.30 3.23 24.66
C ARG A 4 15.37 2.83 23.20
N VAL A 5 14.60 3.53 22.37
CA VAL A 5 14.72 3.48 20.91
C VAL A 5 15.28 4.80 20.42
N ILE A 6 16.35 4.74 19.63
CA ILE A 6 17.01 5.91 19.05
C ILE A 6 16.85 5.81 17.53
N MET A 7 16.23 6.84 16.94
CA MET A 7 16.07 6.98 15.50
C MET A 7 16.68 8.31 15.06
N ALA A 8 17.52 8.26 14.04
CA ALA A 8 18.16 9.43 13.44
C ALA A 8 18.29 9.23 11.93
N SER A 9 18.36 10.33 11.18
CA SER A 9 18.58 10.29 9.73
C SER A 9 19.94 9.70 9.35
N GLU A 10 20.90 9.75 10.28
CA GLU A 10 22.28 9.32 10.09
C GLU A 10 22.73 8.46 11.28
N ALA A 11 23.68 7.56 11.02
CA ALA A 11 24.29 6.75 12.07
C ALA A 11 25.39 7.55 12.78
N GLY A 12 25.47 7.42 14.11
CA GLY A 12 26.55 8.04 14.91
C GLY A 12 26.22 9.42 15.50
N VAL A 13 24.96 9.88 15.40
CA VAL A 13 24.53 11.18 15.96
C VAL A 13 24.63 11.24 17.48
N LEU A 14 24.43 10.13 18.17
CA LEU A 14 24.54 10.03 19.62
C LEU A 14 25.58 8.99 20.02
N PRO A 15 26.48 9.29 20.97
CA PRO A 15 27.41 8.30 21.52
C PRO A 15 26.62 7.29 22.36
N VAL A 16 26.62 6.03 21.92
CA VAL A 16 25.98 4.90 22.63
C VAL A 16 27.03 3.79 22.76
N PRO A 17 27.31 3.29 23.98
CA PRO A 17 28.20 2.14 24.16
C PRO A 17 27.68 0.92 23.39
N GLU A 18 28.53 0.24 22.62
CA GLU A 18 28.11 -0.91 21.79
C GLU A 18 27.54 -2.06 22.62
N GLU A 19 28.04 -2.23 23.84
CA GLU A 19 27.57 -3.21 24.83
C GLU A 19 26.08 -3.05 25.17
N LYS A 20 25.51 -1.85 24.99
CA LYS A 20 24.09 -1.55 25.25
C LYS A 20 23.21 -1.72 24.02
N ILE A 21 23.77 -1.96 22.83
CA ILE A 21 23.01 -2.03 21.58
C ILE A 21 22.47 -3.45 21.41
N VAL A 22 21.18 -3.64 21.72
CA VAL A 22 20.48 -4.92 21.50
C VAL A 22 20.30 -5.19 19.99
N GLN A 23 19.95 -4.16 19.22
CA GLN A 23 19.70 -4.29 17.80
C GLN A 23 20.03 -2.99 17.07
N LYS A 24 20.78 -3.11 15.97
CA LYS A 24 21.10 -2.00 15.06
C LYS A 24 20.56 -2.32 13.67
N TRP A 25 19.72 -1.44 13.13
CA TRP A 25 19.09 -1.66 11.84
C TRP A 25 18.75 -0.34 11.16
N ARG A 26 18.45 -0.37 9.86
CA ARG A 26 18.02 0.79 9.07
C ARG A 26 16.69 0.52 8.38
N LEU A 27 15.87 1.56 8.25
CA LEU A 27 14.65 1.52 7.46
C LEU A 27 15.00 1.33 5.98
N GLN A 28 14.38 0.32 5.37
CA GLN A 28 14.45 0.06 3.93
C GLN A 28 13.22 0.67 3.24
N PRO A 29 13.30 1.03 1.95
CA PRO A 29 12.15 1.50 1.20
C PRO A 29 10.97 0.53 1.32
N GLY A 30 9.79 1.05 1.65
CA GLY A 30 8.57 0.26 1.79
C GLY A 30 8.40 -0.49 3.12
N ARG A 31 9.33 -0.35 4.08
CA ARG A 31 9.17 -0.88 5.44
C ARG A 31 8.76 0.21 6.42
N MET A 32 7.81 -0.11 7.29
CA MET A 32 7.32 0.76 8.36
C MET A 32 7.88 0.32 9.72
N LEU A 33 8.17 1.31 10.58
CA LEU A 33 8.45 1.10 11.99
C LEU A 33 7.28 1.61 12.81
N LEU A 34 6.67 0.75 13.61
CA LEU A 34 5.67 1.17 14.59
C LEU A 34 6.11 0.72 15.97
N ILE A 35 6.08 1.65 16.92
CA ILE A 35 6.40 1.39 18.32
C ILE A 35 5.13 1.65 19.10
N ASP A 36 4.57 0.59 19.68
CA ASP A 36 3.41 0.69 20.56
C ASP A 36 3.91 1.02 21.97
N LEU A 37 3.81 2.29 22.34
CA LEU A 37 4.26 2.78 23.66
C LEU A 37 3.36 2.27 24.81
N ALA A 38 2.11 1.90 24.53
CA ALA A 38 1.20 1.37 25.55
C ALA A 38 1.50 -0.10 25.86
N LYS A 39 1.83 -0.89 24.84
CA LYS A 39 2.22 -2.30 24.99
C LYS A 39 3.72 -2.51 25.17
N GLY A 40 4.53 -1.46 25.02
CA GLY A 40 5.99 -1.51 25.15
C GLY A 40 6.67 -2.41 24.12
N ARG A 41 6.11 -2.52 22.90
CA ARG A 41 6.64 -3.43 21.88
C ARG A 41 6.82 -2.75 20.52
N ILE A 42 7.83 -3.22 19.78
CA ILE A 42 8.05 -2.85 18.39
C ILE A 42 7.21 -3.79 17.53
N ILE A 43 6.33 -3.22 16.69
CA ILE A 43 5.47 -3.96 15.76
C ILE A 43 6.18 -4.00 14.40
N SER A 44 6.28 -5.19 13.82
CA SER A 44 6.95 -5.38 12.52
C SER A 44 6.09 -4.86 11.37
N ASP A 45 6.76 -4.55 10.25
CA ASP A 45 6.10 -4.10 9.02
C ASP A 45 5.03 -5.08 8.52
N GLU A 46 5.31 -6.39 8.56
CA GLU A 46 4.36 -7.41 8.13
C GLU A 46 3.11 -7.46 9.03
N GLU A 47 3.26 -7.30 10.35
CA GLU A 47 2.13 -7.28 11.29
C GLU A 47 1.24 -6.05 11.05
N ILE A 48 1.84 -4.87 10.89
CA ILE A 48 1.13 -3.62 10.59
C ILE A 48 0.31 -3.76 9.30
N LYS A 49 0.97 -4.24 8.23
CA LYS A 49 0.33 -4.39 6.91
C LYS A 49 -0.79 -5.41 6.96
N SER A 50 -0.61 -6.53 7.66
CA SER A 50 -1.64 -7.55 7.82
C SER A 50 -2.85 -7.01 8.59
N GLU A 51 -2.62 -6.31 9.69
CA GLU A 51 -3.69 -5.70 10.49
C GLU A 51 -4.49 -4.70 9.65
N ILE A 52 -3.81 -3.80 8.92
CA ILE A 52 -4.49 -2.80 8.09
C ILE A 52 -5.21 -3.46 6.91
N ALA A 53 -4.58 -4.41 6.23
CA ALA A 53 -5.16 -5.10 5.07
C ALA A 53 -6.39 -5.94 5.43
N SER A 54 -6.52 -6.36 6.69
CA SER A 54 -7.67 -7.14 7.17
C SER A 54 -8.82 -6.30 7.74
N LYS A 55 -8.65 -4.98 7.92
CA LYS A 55 -9.72 -4.10 8.46
C LYS A 55 -10.98 -4.07 7.60
N HIS A 56 -10.83 -4.21 6.29
CA HIS A 56 -11.96 -4.17 5.35
C HIS A 56 -11.79 -5.24 4.26
N PRO A 57 -12.90 -5.70 3.65
CA PRO A 57 -12.85 -6.68 2.57
C PRO A 57 -12.44 -6.03 1.24
N TYR A 58 -11.23 -5.47 1.17
CA TYR A 58 -10.72 -4.73 0.02
C TYR A 58 -10.77 -5.55 -1.28
N LYS A 59 -10.51 -6.86 -1.21
CA LYS A 59 -10.61 -7.77 -2.36
C LYS A 59 -12.02 -7.80 -2.96
N THR A 60 -13.04 -7.83 -2.11
CA THR A 60 -14.45 -7.83 -2.54
C THR A 60 -14.83 -6.48 -3.14
N TRP A 61 -14.36 -5.38 -2.55
CA TRP A 61 -14.61 -4.05 -3.11
C TRP A 61 -13.99 -3.92 -4.50
N LEU A 62 -12.73 -4.30 -4.66
CA LEU A 62 -12.06 -4.33 -5.96
C LEU A 62 -12.84 -5.16 -6.98
N ALA A 63 -13.23 -6.39 -6.63
CA ALA A 63 -14.00 -7.26 -7.52
C ALA A 63 -15.36 -6.65 -7.95
N ASN A 64 -16.00 -5.89 -7.08
CA ASN A 64 -17.32 -5.30 -7.36
C ASN A 64 -17.24 -3.98 -8.14
N THR A 65 -16.14 -3.23 -8.04
CA THR A 65 -16.01 -1.91 -8.67
C THR A 65 -15.08 -1.89 -9.89
N GLN A 66 -14.22 -2.87 -10.04
CA GLN A 66 -13.23 -2.91 -11.12
C GLN A 66 -13.80 -3.64 -12.33
N LEU A 67 -13.89 -2.92 -13.46
CA LEU A 67 -14.14 -3.51 -14.77
C LEU A 67 -12.80 -3.65 -15.50
N ILE A 68 -12.41 -4.89 -15.78
CA ILE A 68 -11.21 -5.19 -16.58
C ILE A 68 -11.65 -5.18 -18.05
N LEU A 69 -11.24 -4.14 -18.79
CA LEU A 69 -11.66 -3.96 -20.19
C LEU A 69 -11.17 -5.10 -21.11
N GLU A 70 -10.05 -5.72 -20.76
CA GLU A 70 -9.47 -6.86 -21.50
C GLU A 70 -10.31 -8.14 -21.37
N ASP A 71 -11.08 -8.28 -20.29
CA ASP A 71 -11.99 -9.42 -20.07
C ASP A 71 -13.37 -9.20 -20.72
N LEU A 72 -13.65 -7.98 -21.21
CA LEU A 72 -14.91 -7.71 -21.89
C LEU A 72 -14.91 -8.33 -23.27
N LYS A 73 -16.03 -8.98 -23.62
CA LYS A 73 -16.22 -9.49 -24.97
C LYS A 73 -16.12 -8.34 -25.96
N PRO A 74 -15.36 -8.49 -27.06
CA PRO A 74 -15.37 -7.50 -28.12
C PRO A 74 -16.80 -7.31 -28.59
N VAL A 75 -17.27 -6.07 -28.53
CA VAL A 75 -18.57 -5.69 -29.06
C VAL A 75 -18.42 -5.54 -30.57
N GLU A 76 -19.29 -6.21 -31.31
CA GLU A 76 -19.47 -5.94 -32.75
C GLU A 76 -19.69 -4.43 -32.93
N PRO A 77 -18.90 -3.74 -33.76
CA PRO A 77 -19.11 -2.34 -34.04
C PRO A 77 -20.56 -2.13 -34.46
N ARG A 78 -21.27 -1.23 -33.77
CA ARG A 78 -22.65 -0.92 -34.10
C ARG A 78 -22.68 -0.52 -35.57
N ALA A 79 -23.42 -1.29 -36.39
CA ALA A 79 -23.59 -0.98 -37.80
C ALA A 79 -24.02 0.50 -37.92
N LEU A 80 -23.29 1.26 -38.74
CA LEU A 80 -23.65 2.63 -39.06
C LEU A 80 -25.10 2.64 -39.50
N ARG A 81 -25.98 3.35 -38.77
CA ARG A 81 -27.35 3.58 -39.19
C ARG A 81 -27.29 4.28 -40.54
N LYS A 82 -27.64 3.56 -41.61
CA LYS A 82 -27.76 4.09 -42.98
C LYS A 82 -29.12 4.77 -43.19
N ASP A 83 -29.94 4.76 -42.15
CA ASP A 83 -31.33 5.21 -42.11
C ASP A 83 -31.46 6.74 -42.09
N VAL A 84 -30.33 7.47 -42.10
CA VAL A 84 -30.31 8.92 -42.27
C VAL A 84 -29.54 9.23 -43.55
N SER A 85 -30.24 9.78 -44.54
CA SER A 85 -29.62 10.30 -45.75
C SER A 85 -28.63 11.40 -45.37
N LEU A 86 -27.42 11.37 -45.96
CA LEU A 86 -26.43 12.44 -45.76
C LEU A 86 -26.93 13.80 -46.29
N LEU A 87 -27.97 13.79 -47.14
CA LEU A 87 -28.63 14.99 -47.67
C LEU A 87 -29.55 15.67 -46.65
N ASP A 88 -29.96 14.99 -45.57
CA ASP A 88 -30.81 15.56 -44.51
C ASP A 88 -30.00 16.22 -43.37
N ARG A 89 -28.68 16.33 -43.53
CA ARG A 89 -27.75 16.92 -42.53
C ARG A 89 -27.12 18.23 -42.98
N GLN A 90 -27.57 18.83 -44.07
CA GLN A 90 -27.06 20.11 -44.58
C GLN A 90 -28.09 21.22 -44.45
#